data_AF-A0A8J7Z5J9-F1
#
_entry.id   AF-A0A8J7Z5J9-F1
#
_cell.length_a   1.000
_cell.length_b   1.000
_cell.length_c   1.000
_cell.angle_alpha   90.00
_cell.angle_beta   90.00
_cell.angle_gamma   90.00
#
_symmetry.space_group_name_H-M   'P 1'
#
loop_
_entity.id
_entity.type
_entity.pdbx_description
1 polymer ?
#
loop_
_entity_poly.entity_id
_entity_poly.type
_entity_poly.pdbx_seq_one_letter_code
_entity_poly.pdbx_strand_id
1 'polypeptide(L)'
;MSWNELLIKYIDFVSNLDDIRILSNLSYQIFDKYPQNIPLHIYEPIDYDLSFARDIVKLQYTDESKTPSREIKDPKKFKPKSKLSSMFLESSMAKAIQIRIQSEDVDEAKVFELKSIFKKIILEQEFLSYYSLFEAYLNSILTIIFKKYPKKLSPKDLPKDEKRNIKWDDILHYDNYDDLIEFMIEKYVYSFGYKSLYKRLNHLQNSKNFNLQINIVQNDEQLLNEIEELRNCFIHSGGRVTIKALPKLRQPNINVGDEIILTPKANIEIYNFFKQKSNLLFKQTAEKYYKKEFDEAYKKDIWIKFITNNVFTF
;
A
#
# COMPACT_ATOMS: atom_id res chain seq x y z
N MET A 1 4.78 -17.38 -22.36
CA MET A 1 4.96 -17.10 -20.92
C MET A 1 5.01 -18.37 -20.11
N SER A 2 5.95 -18.46 -19.18
CA SER A 2 6.26 -19.69 -18.46
C SER A 2 5.49 -19.81 -17.14
N TRP A 3 5.31 -21.06 -16.70
CA TRP A 3 4.87 -21.39 -15.34
C TRP A 3 5.68 -20.65 -14.25
N ASN A 4 6.99 -20.49 -14.48
CA ASN A 4 7.89 -19.86 -13.52
C ASN A 4 7.52 -18.40 -13.25
N GLU A 5 7.01 -17.67 -14.24
CA GLU A 5 6.60 -16.28 -14.05
C GLU A 5 5.42 -16.16 -13.07
N LEU A 6 4.43 -17.04 -13.18
CA LEU A 6 3.32 -17.12 -12.23
C LEU A 6 3.81 -17.48 -10.83
N LEU A 7 4.69 -18.47 -10.73
CA LEU A 7 5.25 -18.92 -9.46
C LEU A 7 6.06 -17.81 -8.78
N ILE A 8 6.95 -17.14 -9.51
CA ILE A 8 7.77 -16.03 -9.00
C ILE A 8 6.86 -14.91 -8.49
N LYS A 9 5.85 -14.48 -9.26
CA LYS A 9 4.94 -13.42 -8.79
C LYS A 9 4.16 -13.79 -7.53
N TYR A 10 3.81 -15.05 -7.36
CA TYR A 10 3.19 -15.52 -6.13
C TYR A 10 4.17 -15.53 -4.94
N ILE A 11 5.38 -16.05 -5.14
CA ILE A 11 6.43 -16.08 -4.10
C ILE A 11 6.80 -14.65 -3.68
N ASP A 12 7.04 -13.76 -4.65
CA ASP A 12 7.32 -12.35 -4.40
C ASP A 12 6.21 -11.71 -3.57
N PHE A 13 4.95 -11.95 -3.93
CA PHE A 13 3.81 -11.41 -3.18
C PHE A 13 3.80 -11.89 -1.72
N VAL A 14 3.93 -13.21 -1.49
CA VAL A 14 3.91 -13.77 -0.13
C VAL A 14 5.10 -13.30 0.69
N SER A 15 6.30 -13.28 0.10
CA SER A 15 7.52 -12.77 0.77
C SER A 15 7.32 -11.31 1.17
N ASN A 16 6.87 -10.45 0.26
CA ASN A 16 6.67 -9.04 0.56
C ASN A 16 5.58 -8.80 1.63
N LEU A 17 4.50 -9.61 1.66
CA LEU A 17 3.54 -9.57 2.76
C LEU A 17 4.19 -9.91 4.11
N ASP A 18 5.00 -10.96 4.13
CA ASP A 18 5.69 -11.41 5.35
C ASP A 18 6.73 -10.37 5.80
N ASP A 19 7.47 -9.77 4.86
CA ASP A 19 8.45 -8.72 5.11
C ASP A 19 7.80 -7.46 5.71
N ILE A 20 6.66 -7.00 5.18
CA ILE A 20 5.91 -5.88 5.78
C ILE A 20 5.54 -6.18 7.22
N ARG A 21 5.07 -7.39 7.51
CA ARG A 21 4.68 -7.80 8.87
C ARG A 21 5.88 -7.83 9.81
N ILE A 22 7.00 -8.40 9.37
CA ILE A 22 8.25 -8.47 10.13
C ILE A 22 8.76 -7.05 10.42
N LEU A 23 8.82 -6.19 9.40
CA LEU A 23 9.26 -4.80 9.55
C LEU A 23 8.35 -4.00 10.49
N SER A 24 7.04 -4.21 10.42
CA SER A 24 6.07 -3.56 11.31
C SER A 24 6.29 -4.02 12.76
N ASN A 25 6.48 -5.32 12.98
CA ASN A 25 6.78 -5.88 14.30
C ASN A 25 8.11 -5.36 14.87
N LEU A 26 9.15 -5.31 14.06
CA LEU A 26 10.44 -4.75 14.45
C LEU A 26 10.31 -3.27 14.79
N SER A 27 9.54 -2.52 13.98
CA SER A 27 9.27 -1.11 14.22
C SER A 27 8.55 -0.90 15.56
N TYR A 28 7.54 -1.72 15.89
CA TYR A 28 6.91 -1.64 17.21
C TYR A 28 7.91 -1.83 18.34
N GLN A 29 8.82 -2.81 18.24
CA GLN A 29 9.83 -3.06 19.28
C GLN A 29 10.84 -1.91 19.43
N ILE A 30 11.23 -1.28 18.32
CA ILE A 30 12.12 -0.13 18.32
C ILE A 30 11.43 1.08 18.99
N PHE A 31 10.19 1.38 18.60
CA PHE A 31 9.47 2.56 19.07
C PHE A 31 8.80 2.38 20.45
N ASP A 32 8.58 1.14 20.91
CA ASP A 32 8.05 0.88 22.26
C ASP A 32 9.02 1.38 23.36
N LYS A 33 10.31 1.36 23.07
CA LYS A 33 11.37 1.93 23.93
C LYS A 33 11.94 3.22 23.34
N TYR A 34 11.10 4.03 22.70
CA TYR A 34 11.50 5.35 22.25
C TYR A 34 11.74 6.29 23.43
N PRO A 35 12.82 7.11 23.42
CA PRO A 35 13.83 7.24 22.37
C PRO A 35 15.07 6.32 22.52
N GLN A 36 15.13 5.48 23.56
CA GLN A 36 16.33 4.72 23.95
C GLN A 36 16.83 3.72 22.89
N ASN A 37 15.96 3.27 21.98
CA ASN A 37 16.24 2.20 21.02
C ASN A 37 16.46 2.67 19.56
N ILE A 38 16.63 3.97 19.31
CA ILE A 38 16.91 4.44 17.94
C ILE A 38 18.33 3.97 17.54
N PRO A 39 18.50 3.21 16.43
CA PRO A 39 19.82 2.80 15.97
C PRO A 39 20.75 4.00 15.75
N LEU A 40 22.01 3.89 16.18
CA LEU A 40 23.02 4.96 16.06
C LEU A 40 23.13 5.53 14.64
N HIS A 41 23.12 4.68 13.61
CA HIS A 41 23.21 5.11 12.21
C HIS A 41 21.97 5.88 11.70
N ILE A 42 20.83 5.78 12.40
CA ILE A 42 19.64 6.61 12.15
C ILE A 42 19.72 7.89 12.99
N TYR A 43 20.20 7.77 14.23
CA TYR A 43 20.36 8.89 15.15
C TYR A 43 21.40 9.90 14.65
N GLU A 44 22.57 9.46 14.16
CA GLU A 44 23.70 10.32 13.79
C GLU A 44 23.37 11.31 12.64
N PRO A 45 22.75 10.90 11.51
CA PRO A 45 22.35 11.86 10.49
C PRO A 45 21.29 12.84 10.99
N ILE A 46 20.35 12.37 11.81
CA ILE A 46 19.31 13.22 12.40
C ILE A 46 19.97 14.24 13.34
N ASP A 47 20.88 13.83 14.21
CA ASP A 47 21.59 14.71 15.13
C ASP A 47 22.54 15.68 14.41
N TYR A 48 23.18 15.24 13.31
CA TYR A 48 23.97 16.09 12.43
C TYR A 48 23.11 17.16 11.77
N ASP A 49 22.01 16.79 11.10
CA ASP A 49 21.11 17.74 10.45
C ASP A 49 20.51 18.73 11.47
N LEU A 50 20.27 18.26 12.68
CA LEU A 50 19.74 19.07 13.77
C LEU A 50 20.77 20.01 14.38
N SER A 51 22.02 19.57 14.57
CA SER A 51 23.13 20.43 15.01
C SER A 51 23.43 21.50 13.97
N PHE A 52 23.50 21.12 12.69
CA PHE A 52 23.62 22.06 11.57
C PHE A 52 22.48 23.09 11.56
N ALA A 53 21.24 22.65 11.73
CA ALA A 53 20.11 23.57 11.82
C ALA A 53 20.20 24.49 13.04
N ARG A 54 20.66 24.01 14.21
CA ARG A 54 20.89 24.83 15.42
C ARG A 54 21.92 25.92 15.15
N ASP A 55 23.00 25.57 14.47
CA ASP A 55 24.07 26.51 14.15
C ASP A 55 23.60 27.59 13.17
N ILE A 56 22.80 27.24 12.14
CA ILE A 56 22.16 28.23 11.26
C ILE A 56 21.28 29.21 12.05
N VAL A 57 20.45 28.70 12.96
CA VAL A 57 19.58 29.56 13.77
C VAL A 57 20.41 30.43 14.69
N LYS A 58 21.42 29.88 15.38
CA LYS A 58 22.33 30.69 16.21
C LYS A 58 23.00 31.79 15.40
N LEU A 59 23.50 31.49 14.21
CA LEU A 59 24.12 32.48 13.31
C LEU A 59 23.15 33.61 12.91
N GLN A 60 21.83 33.34 12.82
CA GLN A 60 20.82 34.35 12.55
C GLN A 60 20.49 35.23 13.76
N TYR A 61 20.67 34.73 14.98
CA TYR A 61 20.35 35.45 16.23
C TYR A 61 21.56 36.05 16.94
N THR A 62 22.79 35.64 16.62
CA THR A 62 24.03 36.24 17.14
C THR A 62 24.38 37.58 16.50
N ASP A 63 23.65 37.99 15.46
CA ASP A 63 23.77 39.33 14.88
C ASP A 63 22.77 40.28 15.55
N GLU A 64 22.89 40.44 16.88
CA GLU A 64 22.12 41.41 17.68
C GLU A 64 22.41 42.88 17.28
N SER A 65 23.23 43.12 16.26
CA SER A 65 23.61 44.46 15.81
C SER A 65 22.72 45.04 14.71
N LYS A 66 21.84 44.27 14.06
CA LYS A 66 20.94 44.80 13.01
C LYS A 66 19.59 44.10 12.99
N THR A 67 18.60 44.67 13.66
CA THR A 67 17.18 44.36 13.43
C THR A 67 16.77 44.91 12.05
N PRO A 68 16.44 44.10 11.03
CA PRO A 68 15.72 44.59 9.87
C PRO A 68 14.24 44.41 10.17
N SER A 69 13.60 45.47 10.63
CA SER A 69 12.14 45.60 10.62
C SER A 69 11.64 45.64 9.18
N ARG A 70 11.55 44.48 8.52
CA ARG A 70 10.75 44.31 7.31
C ARG A 70 9.38 43.76 7.72
N GLU A 71 8.42 44.66 7.83
CA GLU A 71 7.01 44.30 7.79
C GLU A 71 6.75 43.41 6.57
N ILE A 72 6.29 42.18 6.82
CA ILE A 72 5.83 41.28 5.78
C ILE A 72 4.49 41.82 5.29
N LYS A 73 4.56 42.68 4.27
CA LYS A 73 3.39 43.13 3.52
C LYS A 73 2.87 41.95 2.69
N ASP A 74 1.85 41.30 3.21
CA ASP A 74 0.96 40.35 2.53
C ASP A 74 1.39 38.84 2.59
N PRO A 75 0.97 38.10 3.64
CA PRO A 75 1.29 36.68 3.82
C PRO A 75 0.71 35.75 2.74
N LYS A 76 -0.19 36.23 1.88
CA LYS A 76 -0.84 35.40 0.83
C LYS A 76 0.01 35.17 -0.43
N LYS A 77 1.20 35.77 -0.53
CA LYS A 77 2.09 35.64 -1.71
C LYS A 77 3.30 34.73 -1.53
N PHE A 78 3.44 34.06 -0.38
CA PHE A 78 4.56 33.16 -0.14
C PHE A 78 4.34 31.82 -0.88
N LYS A 79 4.85 31.69 -2.10
CA LYS A 79 5.00 30.40 -2.80
C LYS A 79 6.44 29.91 -2.60
N PRO A 80 6.69 28.86 -1.80
CA PRO A 80 8.03 28.33 -1.61
C PRO A 80 8.52 27.76 -2.94
N LYS A 81 9.56 28.37 -3.53
CA LYS A 81 10.03 28.04 -4.89
C LYS A 81 11.30 27.17 -4.93
N SER A 82 11.77 26.63 -3.81
CA SER A 82 13.05 25.91 -3.78
C SER A 82 12.98 24.62 -2.98
N LYS A 83 13.69 23.58 -3.44
CA LYS A 83 13.99 22.34 -2.70
C LYS A 83 14.48 22.58 -1.26
N LEU A 84 15.07 23.75 -1.00
CA LEU A 84 15.44 24.23 0.33
C LEU A 84 14.26 24.39 1.31
N SER A 85 13.06 24.72 0.83
CA SER A 85 11.91 24.96 1.71
C SER A 85 11.22 23.67 2.17
N SER A 86 11.27 22.60 1.36
CA SER A 86 10.82 21.27 1.79
C SER A 86 11.82 20.67 2.79
N MET A 87 13.12 20.82 2.52
CA MET A 87 14.17 20.44 3.48
C MET A 87 14.06 21.24 4.78
N PHE A 88 13.74 22.54 4.70
CA PHE A 88 13.51 23.36 5.89
C PHE A 88 12.26 22.91 6.67
N LEU A 89 11.19 22.48 6.01
CA LEU A 89 9.99 21.98 6.67
C LEU A 89 10.25 20.65 7.39
N GLU A 90 10.96 19.73 6.74
CA GLU A 90 11.38 18.44 7.28
C GLU A 90 12.35 18.62 8.46
N SER A 91 13.35 19.49 8.32
CA SER A 91 14.29 19.83 9.40
C SER A 91 13.60 20.58 10.55
N SER A 92 12.61 21.44 10.26
CA SER A 92 11.82 22.13 11.30
C SER A 92 10.93 21.18 12.08
N MET A 93 10.36 20.15 11.44
CA MET A 93 9.60 19.10 12.13
C MET A 93 10.50 18.22 12.99
N ALA A 94 11.65 17.79 12.47
CA ALA A 94 12.65 17.06 13.24
C ALA A 94 13.14 17.89 14.44
N LYS A 95 13.32 19.21 14.26
CA LYS A 95 13.76 20.15 15.30
C LYS A 95 12.68 20.47 16.33
N ALA A 96 11.41 20.52 15.93
CA ALA A 96 10.28 20.63 16.86
C ALA A 96 10.13 19.36 17.71
N ILE A 97 10.39 18.17 17.14
CA ILE A 97 10.39 16.90 17.87
C ILE A 97 11.57 16.85 18.84
N GLN A 98 12.78 17.23 18.41
CA GLN A 98 13.98 17.16 19.26
C GLN A 98 14.02 18.25 20.35
N ILE A 99 13.61 19.49 20.08
CA ILE A 99 13.48 20.55 21.11
C ILE A 99 12.48 20.13 22.20
N ARG A 100 11.44 19.38 21.81
CA ARG A 100 10.42 18.86 22.73
C ARG A 100 10.86 17.62 23.52
N ILE A 101 11.92 16.93 23.06
CA ILE A 101 12.53 15.75 23.71
C ILE A 101 13.71 16.14 24.61
N GLN A 102 14.42 17.22 24.29
CA GLN A 102 15.60 17.67 25.04
C GLN A 102 15.30 18.74 26.10
N SER A 103 14.06 19.23 26.22
CA SER A 103 13.68 19.98 27.42
C SER A 103 13.76 19.01 28.60
N GLU A 104 14.61 19.31 29.59
CA GLU A 104 15.05 18.43 30.69
C GLU A 104 13.93 17.80 31.55
N ASP A 105 12.68 18.21 31.36
CA ASP A 105 11.48 17.50 31.79
C ASP A 105 10.84 16.76 30.61
N VAL A 106 11.34 15.55 30.31
CA VAL A 106 10.63 14.63 29.41
C VAL A 106 9.38 14.14 30.14
N ASP A 107 8.32 14.92 30.03
CA ASP A 107 6.99 14.59 30.49
C ASP A 107 6.59 13.21 29.94
N GLU A 108 6.47 12.22 30.84
CA GLU A 108 6.10 10.84 30.51
C GLU A 108 4.82 10.78 29.66
N ALA A 109 3.90 11.74 29.87
CA ALA A 109 2.67 11.84 29.08
C ALA A 109 2.94 12.16 27.60
N LYS A 110 3.95 12.98 27.29
CA LYS A 110 4.32 13.31 25.90
C LYS A 110 5.04 12.15 25.23
N VAL A 111 5.87 11.41 25.95
CA VAL A 111 6.50 10.17 25.43
C VAL A 111 5.43 9.13 25.12
N PHE A 112 4.44 8.99 26.01
CA PHE A 112 3.30 8.13 25.78
C PHE A 112 2.49 8.55 24.54
N GLU A 113 2.23 9.85 24.36
CA GLU A 113 1.57 10.41 23.16
C GLU A 113 2.35 10.07 21.88
N LEU A 114 3.67 10.26 21.87
CA LEU A 114 4.52 9.94 20.72
C LEU A 114 4.51 8.44 20.38
N LYS A 115 4.58 7.56 21.40
CA LYS A 115 4.47 6.10 21.19
C LYS A 115 3.14 5.73 20.54
N SER A 116 2.05 6.35 20.97
CA SER A 116 0.73 6.17 20.37
C SER A 116 0.71 6.60 18.90
N ILE A 117 1.30 7.75 18.58
CA ILE A 117 1.42 8.26 17.21
C ILE A 117 2.24 7.32 16.33
N PHE A 118 3.41 6.87 16.79
CA PHE A 118 4.23 5.92 16.01
C PHE A 118 3.49 4.62 15.76
N LYS A 119 2.86 4.06 16.79
CA LYS A 119 2.07 2.84 16.66
C LYS A 119 0.96 3.00 15.61
N LYS A 120 0.24 4.12 15.64
CA LYS A 120 -0.78 4.44 14.64
C LYS A 120 -0.20 4.48 13.24
N ILE A 121 0.89 5.23 13.02
CA ILE A 121 1.53 5.36 11.70
C ILE A 121 1.99 4.00 11.18
N ILE A 122 2.63 3.17 12.01
CA ILE A 122 3.08 1.84 11.61
C ILE A 122 1.90 0.97 11.18
N LEU A 123 0.81 0.95 11.97
CA LEU A 123 -0.39 0.18 11.63
C LEU A 123 -1.03 0.63 10.31
N GLU A 124 -1.09 1.94 10.08
CA GLU A 124 -1.63 2.51 8.83
C GLU A 124 -0.75 2.15 7.63
N GLN A 125 0.57 2.28 7.75
CA GLN A 125 1.49 1.94 6.67
C GLN A 125 1.49 0.43 6.37
N GLU A 126 1.45 -0.40 7.41
CA GLU A 126 1.32 -1.86 7.29
C GLU A 126 0.06 -2.21 6.48
N PHE A 127 -1.09 -1.66 6.87
CA PHE A 127 -2.36 -1.87 6.18
C PHE A 127 -2.33 -1.40 4.71
N LEU A 128 -1.86 -0.17 4.46
CA LEU A 128 -1.79 0.40 3.11
C LEU A 128 -0.85 -0.41 2.20
N SER A 129 0.23 -0.95 2.76
CA SER A 129 1.17 -1.79 2.03
C SER A 129 0.56 -3.13 1.66
N TYR A 130 -0.17 -3.78 2.58
CA TYR A 130 -0.92 -5.01 2.28
C TYR A 130 -1.93 -4.81 1.15
N TYR A 131 -2.71 -3.73 1.20
CA TYR A 131 -3.69 -3.40 0.16
C TYR A 131 -3.00 -3.21 -1.21
N SER A 132 -1.95 -2.38 -1.24
CA SER A 132 -1.24 -2.03 -2.47
C SER A 132 -0.56 -3.24 -3.12
N LEU A 133 0.06 -4.11 -2.31
CA LEU A 133 0.63 -5.37 -2.80
C LEU A 133 -0.44 -6.28 -3.40
N PHE A 134 -1.60 -6.39 -2.74
CA PHE A 134 -2.67 -7.25 -3.25
C PHE A 134 -3.22 -6.74 -4.58
N GLU A 135 -3.40 -5.43 -4.74
CA GLU A 135 -3.78 -4.83 -6.01
C GLU A 135 -2.76 -5.09 -7.13
N ALA A 136 -1.48 -4.92 -6.83
CA ALA A 136 -0.39 -5.16 -7.77
C ALA A 136 -0.31 -6.65 -8.17
N TYR A 137 -0.54 -7.55 -7.22
CA TYR A 137 -0.59 -8.99 -7.47
C TYR A 137 -1.77 -9.36 -8.38
N LEU A 138 -2.97 -8.84 -8.14
CA LEU A 138 -4.13 -9.05 -9.03
C LEU A 138 -3.85 -8.60 -10.46
N ASN A 139 -3.21 -7.44 -10.61
CA ASN A 139 -2.81 -6.92 -11.92
C ASN A 139 -1.78 -7.82 -12.59
N SER A 140 -0.79 -8.31 -11.85
CA SER A 140 0.22 -9.24 -12.36
C SER A 140 -0.40 -10.54 -12.85
N ILE A 141 -1.36 -11.12 -12.11
CA ILE A 141 -2.07 -12.34 -12.51
C ILE A 141 -2.83 -12.13 -13.82
N LEU A 142 -3.54 -11.01 -13.96
CA LEU A 142 -4.23 -10.69 -15.21
C LEU A 142 -3.27 -10.54 -16.39
N THR A 143 -2.18 -9.80 -16.20
CA THR A 143 -1.14 -9.61 -17.21
C THR A 143 -0.60 -10.96 -17.70
N ILE A 144 -0.29 -11.87 -16.77
CA ILE A 144 0.21 -13.22 -17.09
C ILE A 144 -0.84 -14.03 -17.86
N ILE A 145 -2.10 -14.03 -17.41
CA ILE A 145 -3.20 -14.76 -18.08
C ILE A 145 -3.37 -14.25 -19.51
N PHE A 146 -3.40 -12.93 -19.71
CA PHE A 146 -3.61 -12.36 -21.04
C PHE A 146 -2.41 -12.52 -21.96
N LYS A 147 -1.18 -12.42 -21.46
CA LYS A 147 0.01 -12.68 -22.28
C LYS A 147 0.10 -14.15 -22.69
N LYS A 148 -0.37 -15.09 -21.86
CA LYS A 148 -0.49 -16.52 -22.24
C LYS A 148 -1.68 -16.79 -23.17
N TYR A 149 -2.80 -16.10 -22.97
CA TYR A 149 -4.03 -16.29 -23.74
C TYR A 149 -4.63 -14.95 -24.22
N PRO A 150 -4.02 -14.28 -25.21
CA PRO A 150 -4.46 -12.94 -25.65
C PRO A 150 -5.91 -12.90 -26.12
N LYS A 151 -6.42 -14.01 -26.67
CA LYS A 151 -7.82 -14.17 -27.10
C LYS A 151 -8.85 -13.97 -25.97
N LYS A 152 -8.43 -14.00 -24.70
CA LYS A 152 -9.28 -13.73 -23.53
C LYS A 152 -9.46 -12.24 -23.25
N LEU A 153 -8.66 -11.37 -23.87
CA LEU A 153 -8.91 -9.92 -23.88
C LEU A 153 -10.19 -9.67 -24.68
N SER A 154 -11.34 -9.71 -24.00
CA SER A 154 -12.60 -9.36 -24.63
C SER A 154 -12.91 -7.89 -24.38
N PRO A 155 -13.10 -7.08 -25.43
CA PRO A 155 -13.60 -5.71 -25.28
C PRO A 155 -14.94 -5.64 -24.55
N LYS A 156 -15.71 -6.74 -24.53
CA LYS A 156 -17.02 -6.81 -23.87
C LYS A 156 -16.95 -6.76 -22.34
N ASP A 157 -15.81 -7.09 -21.75
CA ASP A 157 -15.57 -7.16 -20.30
C ASP A 157 -14.99 -5.86 -19.70
N LEU A 158 -14.57 -4.93 -20.57
CA LEU A 158 -14.22 -3.57 -20.20
C LEU A 158 -15.48 -2.80 -19.76
N PRO A 159 -15.37 -1.78 -18.88
CA PRO A 159 -16.48 -0.86 -18.57
C PRO A 159 -17.11 -0.30 -19.85
N LYS A 160 -18.43 -0.04 -19.89
CA LYS A 160 -19.15 0.42 -21.10
C LYS A 160 -18.47 1.59 -21.82
N ASP A 161 -17.83 2.46 -21.06
CA ASP A 161 -17.15 3.66 -21.54
C ASP A 161 -15.79 3.35 -22.21
N GLU A 162 -15.27 2.14 -22.01
CA GLU A 162 -14.03 1.60 -22.58
C GLU A 162 -14.24 0.35 -23.46
N LYS A 163 -15.48 -0.17 -23.57
CA LYS A 163 -15.83 -1.32 -24.44
C LYS A 163 -15.53 -1.07 -25.92
N ARG A 164 -15.25 0.17 -26.28
CA ARG A 164 -14.75 0.62 -27.57
C ARG A 164 -13.46 1.38 -27.27
N ASN A 165 -12.43 1.15 -28.08
CA ASN A 165 -11.28 2.04 -28.35
C ASN A 165 -9.95 1.29 -28.30
N ILE A 166 -9.80 0.23 -29.09
CA ILE A 166 -8.58 0.26 -29.91
C ILE A 166 -8.99 1.09 -31.11
N LYS A 167 -8.48 2.32 -31.17
CA LYS A 167 -8.69 3.19 -32.32
C LYS A 167 -7.80 2.70 -33.47
N TRP A 168 -8.16 3.04 -34.69
CA TRP A 168 -7.26 2.81 -35.83
C TRP A 168 -5.89 3.45 -35.60
N ASP A 169 -5.86 4.63 -34.97
CA ASP A 169 -4.63 5.29 -34.57
C ASP A 169 -3.78 4.42 -33.64
N ASP A 170 -4.39 3.72 -32.67
CA ASP A 170 -3.67 2.80 -31.78
C ASP A 170 -3.06 1.64 -32.57
N ILE A 171 -3.78 1.08 -33.57
CA ILE A 171 -3.29 -0.02 -34.41
C ILE A 171 -2.12 0.45 -35.30
N LEU A 172 -2.23 1.64 -35.88
CA LEU A 172 -1.22 2.20 -36.76
C LEU A 172 0.02 2.70 -36.00
N HIS A 173 -0.10 2.92 -34.69
CA HIS A 173 1.00 3.38 -33.83
C HIS A 173 1.99 2.27 -33.46
N TYR A 174 1.57 1.01 -33.43
CA TYR A 174 2.42 -0.12 -33.05
C TYR A 174 2.94 -0.86 -34.29
N ASP A 175 4.26 -1.07 -34.34
CA ASP A 175 4.95 -1.66 -35.49
C ASP A 175 4.66 -3.15 -35.67
N ASN A 176 4.27 -3.83 -34.58
CA ASN A 176 3.97 -5.26 -34.61
C ASN A 176 2.78 -5.62 -33.70
N TYR A 177 2.27 -6.82 -33.94
CA TYR A 177 1.11 -7.36 -33.25
C TYR A 177 1.36 -7.60 -31.75
N ASP A 178 2.59 -7.96 -31.36
CA ASP A 178 2.91 -8.26 -29.96
C ASP A 178 2.89 -7.00 -29.10
N ASP A 179 3.43 -5.89 -29.60
CA ASP A 179 3.40 -4.58 -28.94
C ASP A 179 1.96 -4.05 -28.80
N LEU A 180 1.14 -4.23 -29.84
CA LEU A 180 -0.28 -3.89 -29.78
C LEU A 180 -1.01 -4.70 -28.69
N ILE A 181 -0.71 -6.00 -28.57
CA ILE A 181 -1.28 -6.85 -27.52
C ILE A 181 -0.81 -6.40 -26.14
N GLU A 182 0.46 -6.07 -25.96
CA GLU A 182 0.97 -5.57 -24.69
C GLU A 182 0.26 -4.28 -24.27
N PHE A 183 0.11 -3.32 -25.18
CA PHE A 183 -0.68 -2.11 -24.93
C PHE A 183 -2.13 -2.41 -24.54
N MET A 184 -2.79 -3.34 -25.24
CA MET A 184 -4.15 -3.74 -24.90
C MET A 184 -4.25 -4.33 -23.49
N ILE A 185 -3.25 -5.10 -23.09
CA ILE A 185 -3.18 -5.72 -21.75
C ILE A 185 -3.00 -4.65 -20.69
N GLU A 186 -2.05 -3.72 -20.88
CA GLU A 186 -1.82 -2.61 -19.95
C GLU A 186 -3.07 -1.76 -19.78
N LYS A 187 -3.70 -1.38 -20.90
CA LYS A 187 -4.95 -0.61 -20.90
C LYS A 187 -6.06 -1.35 -20.15
N TYR A 188 -6.23 -2.64 -20.41
CA TYR A 188 -7.22 -3.45 -19.69
C TYR A 188 -6.91 -3.49 -18.19
N VAL A 189 -5.68 -3.82 -17.81
CA VAL A 189 -5.28 -3.97 -16.40
C VAL A 189 -5.44 -2.65 -15.65
N TYR A 190 -5.07 -1.53 -16.27
CA TYR A 190 -5.28 -0.19 -15.74
C TYR A 190 -6.77 0.10 -15.49
N SER A 191 -7.62 -0.15 -16.49
CA SER A 191 -9.07 0.03 -16.37
C SER A 191 -9.69 -0.85 -15.27
N PHE A 192 -9.18 -2.07 -15.16
CA PHE A 192 -9.64 -3.05 -14.20
C PHE A 192 -9.27 -2.65 -12.78
N GLY A 193 -8.16 -1.93 -12.60
CA GLY A 193 -7.73 -1.33 -11.34
C GLY A 193 -8.71 -0.31 -10.76
N TYR A 194 -9.53 0.36 -11.58
CA TYR A 194 -10.55 1.29 -11.08
C TYR A 194 -11.78 0.62 -10.47
N LYS A 195 -11.94 -0.69 -10.66
CA LYS A 195 -13.03 -1.44 -10.03
C LYS A 195 -12.67 -1.75 -8.58
N SER A 196 -13.67 -1.78 -7.69
CA SER A 196 -13.48 -2.22 -6.31
C SER A 196 -12.86 -3.61 -6.24
N LEU A 197 -12.10 -3.92 -5.17
CA LEU A 197 -11.44 -5.22 -5.01
C LEU A 197 -12.46 -6.38 -5.10
N TYR A 198 -13.62 -6.21 -4.46
CA TYR A 198 -14.73 -7.16 -4.58
C TYR A 198 -15.16 -7.35 -6.04
N LYS A 199 -15.39 -6.27 -6.79
CA LYS A 199 -15.79 -6.38 -8.21
C LYS A 199 -14.71 -7.04 -9.05
N ARG A 200 -13.44 -6.81 -8.74
CA ARG A 200 -12.30 -7.44 -9.42
C ARG A 200 -12.27 -8.95 -9.16
N LEU A 201 -12.29 -9.37 -7.90
CA LEU A 201 -12.33 -10.79 -7.53
C LEU A 201 -13.60 -11.48 -8.04
N ASN A 202 -14.75 -10.84 -7.93
CA ASN A 202 -16.03 -11.35 -8.44
C ASN A 202 -16.01 -11.52 -9.96
N HIS A 203 -15.36 -10.61 -10.68
CA HIS A 203 -15.16 -10.73 -12.13
C HIS A 203 -14.27 -11.92 -12.48
N LEU A 204 -13.15 -12.11 -11.77
CA LEU A 204 -12.28 -13.28 -11.95
C LEU A 204 -13.03 -14.60 -11.66
N GLN A 205 -13.94 -14.59 -10.69
CA GLN A 205 -14.74 -15.76 -10.34
C GLN A 205 -15.84 -16.06 -11.36
N ASN A 206 -16.61 -15.06 -11.78
CA ASN A 206 -17.87 -15.30 -12.49
C ASN A 206 -17.80 -14.99 -13.99
N SER A 207 -16.74 -14.33 -14.49
CA SER A 207 -16.58 -14.09 -15.92
C SER A 207 -16.34 -15.41 -16.67
N LYS A 208 -17.00 -15.58 -17.82
CA LYS A 208 -16.78 -16.72 -18.72
C LYS A 208 -15.31 -16.85 -19.16
N ASN A 209 -14.58 -15.74 -19.22
CA ASN A 209 -13.18 -15.73 -19.64
C ASN A 209 -12.24 -16.27 -18.56
N PHE A 210 -12.58 -16.05 -17.28
CA PHE A 210 -11.74 -16.41 -16.14
C PHE A 210 -12.26 -17.62 -15.38
N ASN A 211 -13.50 -17.59 -14.89
CA ASN A 211 -14.17 -18.64 -14.13
C ASN A 211 -13.23 -19.35 -13.14
N LEU A 212 -12.61 -18.57 -12.24
CA LEU A 212 -11.67 -19.04 -11.20
C LEU A 212 -12.45 -19.30 -9.91
N GLN A 213 -12.33 -20.49 -9.29
CA GLN A 213 -13.11 -20.83 -8.09
C GLN A 213 -12.51 -20.20 -6.81
N ILE A 214 -12.57 -18.87 -6.71
CA ILE A 214 -11.99 -18.08 -5.60
C ILE A 214 -12.87 -18.16 -4.34
N ASN A 215 -14.15 -18.53 -4.47
CA ASN A 215 -15.13 -18.70 -3.40
C ASN A 215 -15.25 -17.45 -2.50
N ILE A 216 -15.76 -16.36 -3.08
CA ILE A 216 -16.08 -15.14 -2.32
C ILE A 216 -17.42 -15.35 -1.62
N VAL A 217 -17.41 -15.46 -0.29
CA VAL A 217 -18.63 -15.53 0.53
C VAL A 217 -19.08 -14.15 0.98
N GLN A 218 -20.30 -14.02 1.52
CA GLN A 218 -20.85 -12.73 1.96
C GLN A 218 -19.95 -12.00 2.98
N ASN A 219 -19.33 -12.73 3.91
CA ASN A 219 -18.40 -12.14 4.88
C ASN A 219 -17.15 -11.57 4.20
N ASP A 220 -16.67 -12.18 3.12
CA ASP A 220 -15.54 -11.66 2.35
C ASP A 220 -15.91 -10.36 1.65
N GLU A 221 -17.13 -10.26 1.11
CA GLU A 221 -17.63 -9.04 0.49
C GLU A 221 -17.66 -7.87 1.48
N GLN A 222 -18.18 -8.11 2.69
CA GLN A 222 -18.19 -7.10 3.74
C GLN A 222 -16.78 -6.65 4.12
N LEU A 223 -15.86 -7.59 4.34
CA LEU A 223 -14.47 -7.29 4.67
C LEU A 223 -13.75 -6.53 3.54
N LEU A 224 -13.95 -6.92 2.28
CA LEU A 224 -13.37 -6.21 1.12
C LEU A 224 -13.88 -4.77 1.00
N ASN A 225 -15.18 -4.58 1.22
CA ASN A 225 -15.78 -3.24 1.19
C ASN A 225 -15.25 -2.38 2.34
N GLU A 226 -15.08 -2.95 3.53
CA GLU A 226 -14.46 -2.24 4.66
C GLU A 226 -13.02 -1.86 4.36
N ILE A 227 -12.20 -2.81 3.91
CA ILE A 227 -10.79 -2.59 3.55
C ILE A 227 -10.66 -1.45 2.52
N GLU A 228 -11.49 -1.44 1.48
CA GLU A 228 -11.44 -0.40 0.45
C GLU A 228 -11.80 0.98 1.00
N GLU A 229 -12.80 1.08 1.89
CA GLU A 229 -13.13 2.35 2.52
C GLU A 229 -12.08 2.80 3.54
N LEU A 230 -11.49 1.89 4.30
CA LEU A 230 -10.36 2.19 5.19
C LEU A 230 -9.22 2.82 4.38
N ARG A 231 -8.83 2.20 3.25
CA ARG A 231 -7.82 2.72 2.34
C ARG A 231 -8.18 4.12 1.83
N ASN A 232 -9.45 4.34 1.46
CA ASN A 232 -9.92 5.64 1.02
C ASN A 232 -9.84 6.70 2.13
N CYS A 233 -10.23 6.36 3.35
CA CYS A 233 -10.14 7.26 4.49
C CYS A 233 -8.70 7.63 4.83
N PHE A 234 -7.77 6.66 4.86
CA PHE A 234 -6.36 6.94 5.13
C PHE A 234 -5.71 7.81 4.05
N ILE A 235 -5.94 7.50 2.77
CA ILE A 235 -5.28 8.21 1.67
C ILE A 235 -5.91 9.57 1.38
N HIS A 236 -7.25 9.67 1.44
CA HIS A 236 -7.97 10.86 0.98
C HIS A 236 -8.55 11.72 2.10
N SER A 237 -8.66 11.19 3.32
CA SER A 237 -9.31 11.88 4.45
C SER A 237 -8.45 11.94 5.71
N GLY A 238 -7.14 11.69 5.61
CA GLY A 238 -6.21 11.74 6.75
C GLY A 238 -6.56 10.77 7.88
N GLY A 239 -7.15 9.62 7.53
CA GLY A 239 -7.58 8.62 8.50
C GLY A 239 -8.88 8.95 9.23
N ARG A 240 -9.70 9.87 8.70
CA ARG A 240 -11.01 10.20 9.30
C ARG A 240 -12.17 9.56 8.57
N VAL A 241 -13.22 9.20 9.31
CA VAL A 241 -14.44 8.60 8.76
C VAL A 241 -15.19 9.59 7.88
N THR A 242 -15.56 9.13 6.69
CA THR A 242 -16.41 9.88 5.77
C THR A 242 -17.84 9.36 5.82
N ILE A 243 -18.81 10.16 5.33
CA ILE A 243 -20.21 9.75 5.17
C ILE A 243 -20.33 8.46 4.34
N LYS A 244 -19.46 8.28 3.33
CA LYS A 244 -19.45 7.10 2.47
C LYS A 244 -18.89 5.86 3.16
N ALA A 245 -17.89 6.04 4.02
CA ALA A 245 -17.23 4.95 4.73
C ALA A 245 -18.08 4.43 5.91
N LEU A 246 -18.76 5.31 6.64
CA LEU A 246 -19.53 4.98 7.85
C LEU A 246 -20.38 3.70 7.74
N PRO A 247 -21.23 3.49 6.72
CA PRO A 247 -22.08 2.29 6.64
C PRO A 247 -21.31 0.98 6.36
N LYS A 248 -20.02 1.05 6.02
CA LYS A 248 -19.18 -0.09 5.64
C LYS A 248 -18.15 -0.45 6.71
N LEU A 249 -17.89 0.44 7.67
CA LEU A 249 -16.95 0.17 8.77
C LEU A 249 -17.60 -0.72 9.82
N ARG A 250 -16.89 -1.74 10.31
CA ARG A 250 -17.36 -2.65 11.37
C ARG A 250 -17.11 -2.10 12.79
N GLN A 251 -16.75 -0.82 12.92
CA GLN A 251 -16.45 -0.20 14.21
C GLN A 251 -17.74 0.31 14.88
N PRO A 252 -18.09 -0.17 16.09
CA PRO A 252 -19.26 0.34 16.80
C PRO A 252 -19.03 1.78 17.26
N ASN A 253 -20.10 2.59 17.26
CA ASN A 253 -20.14 3.95 17.81
C ASN A 253 -19.19 4.97 17.14
N ILE A 254 -18.80 4.74 15.88
CA ILE A 254 -17.99 5.70 15.12
C ILE A 254 -18.89 6.70 14.36
N ASN A 255 -18.50 7.97 14.31
CA ASN A 255 -19.22 9.04 13.62
C ASN A 255 -18.39 9.61 12.47
N VAL A 256 -19.05 10.37 11.59
CA VAL A 256 -18.36 11.11 10.52
C VAL A 256 -17.40 12.14 11.13
N GLY A 257 -16.16 12.15 10.66
CA GLY A 257 -15.09 13.01 11.14
C GLY A 257 -14.23 12.40 12.26
N ASP A 258 -14.69 11.30 12.88
CA ASP A 258 -13.92 10.57 13.88
C ASP A 258 -12.68 9.96 13.24
N GLU A 259 -11.62 9.87 14.05
CA GLU A 259 -10.37 9.24 13.65
C GLU A 259 -10.52 7.71 13.66
N ILE A 260 -10.07 7.07 12.59
CA ILE A 260 -10.08 5.62 12.46
C ILE A 260 -8.87 5.07 13.21
N ILE A 261 -9.13 4.19 14.16
CA ILE A 261 -8.09 3.50 14.91
C ILE A 261 -7.97 2.07 14.38
N LEU A 262 -6.82 1.77 13.76
CA LEU A 262 -6.44 0.39 13.45
C LEU A 262 -5.90 -0.31 14.70
N THR A 263 -6.12 -1.61 14.78
CA THR A 263 -5.54 -2.46 15.82
C THR A 263 -4.62 -3.50 15.18
N PRO A 264 -3.59 -4.01 15.89
CA PRO A 264 -2.77 -5.10 15.37
C PRO A 264 -3.60 -6.31 14.95
N LYS A 265 -4.67 -6.62 15.69
CA LYS A 265 -5.60 -7.71 15.37
C LYS A 265 -6.30 -7.49 14.02
N ALA A 266 -6.75 -6.27 13.75
CA ALA A 266 -7.36 -5.94 12.45
C ALA A 266 -6.36 -6.10 11.29
N ASN A 267 -5.12 -5.65 11.47
CA ASN A 267 -4.08 -5.84 10.44
C ASN A 267 -3.75 -7.32 10.21
N ILE A 268 -3.73 -8.14 11.26
CA ILE A 268 -3.54 -9.59 11.15
C ILE A 268 -4.70 -10.25 10.38
N GLU A 269 -5.95 -9.85 10.66
CA GLU A 269 -7.13 -10.33 9.92
C GLU A 269 -7.00 -10.02 8.42
N ILE A 270 -6.61 -8.79 8.08
CA ILE A 270 -6.44 -8.33 6.69
C ILE A 270 -5.28 -9.05 6.00
N TYR A 271 -4.14 -9.19 6.67
CA TYR A 271 -2.99 -9.97 6.20
C TYR A 271 -3.40 -11.40 5.87
N ASN A 272 -4.07 -12.09 6.81
CA ASN A 272 -4.51 -13.47 6.64
C ASN A 272 -5.51 -13.59 5.49
N PHE A 273 -6.43 -12.64 5.39
CA PHE A 273 -7.39 -12.58 4.30
C PHE A 273 -6.71 -12.46 2.93
N PHE A 274 -5.79 -11.50 2.74
CA PHE A 274 -5.09 -11.35 1.47
C PHE A 274 -4.19 -12.53 1.13
N LYS A 275 -3.50 -13.12 2.12
CA LYS A 275 -2.69 -14.33 1.93
C LYS A 275 -3.55 -15.53 1.53
N GLN A 276 -4.72 -15.70 2.13
CA GLN A 276 -5.66 -16.75 1.76
C GLN A 276 -6.20 -16.56 0.34
N LYS A 277 -6.67 -15.34 0.00
CA LYS A 277 -7.23 -15.05 -1.32
C LYS A 277 -6.17 -15.12 -2.42
N SER A 278 -4.93 -14.71 -2.15
CA SER A 278 -3.84 -14.82 -3.13
C SER A 278 -3.46 -16.28 -3.43
N ASN A 279 -3.45 -17.15 -2.41
CA ASN A 279 -3.20 -18.58 -2.56
C ASN A 279 -4.30 -19.25 -3.39
N LEU A 280 -5.56 -18.99 -3.06
CA LEU A 280 -6.70 -19.47 -3.86
C LEU A 280 -6.59 -19.00 -5.32
N LEU A 281 -6.28 -17.72 -5.53
CA LEU A 281 -6.11 -17.18 -6.87
C LEU A 281 -4.96 -17.84 -7.63
N PHE A 282 -3.80 -18.03 -6.98
CA PHE A 282 -2.64 -18.72 -7.55
C PHE A 282 -3.02 -20.14 -7.97
N LYS A 283 -3.57 -20.93 -7.05
CA LYS A 283 -3.98 -22.32 -7.28
C LYS A 283 -4.97 -22.43 -8.43
N GLN A 284 -6.02 -21.62 -8.42
CA GLN A 284 -7.04 -21.63 -9.48
C GLN A 284 -6.48 -21.20 -10.83
N THR A 285 -5.56 -20.23 -10.85
CA THR A 285 -4.86 -19.81 -12.07
C THR A 285 -3.95 -20.92 -12.60
N ALA A 286 -3.19 -21.55 -11.70
CA ALA A 286 -2.28 -22.66 -12.02
C ALA A 286 -3.04 -23.87 -12.58
N GLU A 287 -4.07 -24.34 -11.89
CA GLU A 287 -4.90 -25.49 -12.31
C GLU A 287 -5.56 -25.24 -13.66
N LYS A 288 -6.02 -24.01 -13.90
CA LYS A 288 -6.75 -23.67 -15.13
C LYS A 288 -5.85 -23.45 -16.33
N TYR A 289 -4.73 -22.75 -16.15
CA TYR A 289 -3.92 -22.24 -17.24
C TYR A 289 -2.56 -22.92 -17.37
N TYR A 290 -2.13 -23.69 -16.36
CA TYR A 290 -0.82 -24.33 -16.27
C TYR A 290 -0.92 -25.76 -15.70
N LYS A 291 -2.02 -26.47 -15.98
CA LYS A 291 -2.33 -27.77 -15.34
C LYS A 291 -1.18 -28.76 -15.36
N LYS A 292 -0.53 -28.95 -16.52
CA LYS A 292 0.55 -29.91 -16.68
C LYS A 292 1.74 -29.54 -15.79
N GLU A 293 2.18 -28.30 -15.88
CA GLU A 293 3.30 -27.77 -15.10
C GLU A 293 3.00 -27.80 -13.59
N PHE A 294 1.76 -27.45 -13.21
CA PHE A 294 1.29 -27.51 -11.83
C PHE A 294 1.28 -28.94 -11.28
N ASP A 295 0.73 -29.91 -12.03
CA ASP A 295 0.69 -31.31 -11.62
C ASP A 295 2.10 -31.92 -11.49
N GLU A 296 3.01 -31.59 -12.40
CA GLU A 296 4.41 -32.03 -12.34
C GLU A 296 5.13 -31.43 -11.14
N ALA A 297 4.96 -30.13 -10.90
CA ALA A 297 5.61 -29.41 -9.82
C ALA A 297 5.03 -29.85 -8.45
N TYR A 298 3.71 -30.01 -8.35
CA TYR A 298 3.04 -30.54 -7.15
C TYR A 298 3.47 -31.96 -6.81
N LYS A 299 3.80 -32.82 -7.79
CA LYS A 299 4.32 -34.17 -7.51
C LYS A 299 5.75 -34.14 -6.96
N LYS A 300 6.61 -33.32 -7.56
CA LYS A 300 8.07 -33.31 -7.32
C LYS A 300 8.48 -32.45 -6.13
N ASP A 301 7.78 -31.36 -5.87
CA ASP A 301 8.26 -30.31 -4.97
C ASP A 301 7.45 -30.25 -3.66
N ILE A 302 8.12 -30.55 -2.55
CA ILE A 302 7.55 -30.43 -1.20
C ILE A 302 7.15 -28.98 -0.92
N TRP A 303 7.86 -28.00 -1.48
CA TRP A 303 7.63 -26.59 -1.24
C TRP A 303 6.31 -26.11 -1.87
N ILE A 304 5.98 -26.61 -3.07
CA ILE A 304 4.69 -26.33 -3.70
C ILE A 304 3.56 -26.95 -2.88
N LYS A 305 3.73 -28.19 -2.40
CA LYS A 305 2.76 -28.81 -1.49
C LYS A 305 2.61 -27.98 -0.20
N PHE A 306 3.71 -27.49 0.35
CA PHE A 306 3.73 -26.67 1.55
C PHE A 306 2.96 -25.37 1.32
N ILE A 307 3.23 -24.65 0.23
CA ILE A 307 2.50 -23.44 -0.16
C ILE A 307 1.00 -23.69 -0.31
N THR A 308 0.63 -24.74 -1.05
CA THR A 308 -0.76 -24.96 -1.43
C THR A 308 -1.61 -25.60 -0.33
N ASN A 309 -0.98 -26.35 0.58
CA ASN A 309 -1.68 -27.06 1.66
C ASN A 309 -1.64 -26.31 2.99
N ASN A 310 -0.64 -25.45 3.22
CA ASN A 310 -0.59 -24.66 4.43
C ASN A 310 -1.32 -23.33 4.27
N VAL A 311 -2.63 -23.39 4.45
CA VAL A 311 -3.38 -22.27 5.03
C VAL A 311 -3.04 -22.25 6.52
N PHE A 312 -1.83 -21.79 6.89
CA PHE A 312 -1.53 -21.62 8.31
C PHE A 312 -2.39 -20.49 8.85
N THR A 313 -3.46 -20.84 9.56
CA THR A 313 -4.01 -20.03 10.65
C THR A 313 -2.98 -20.05 11.78
N PHE A 314 -2.09 -19.06 11.81
CA PHE A 314 -1.36 -18.69 13.03
C PHE A 314 -2.10 -17.57 13.75
#